data_AF-A0A5C8L6S5-F1
#
_entry.id   AF-A0A5C8L6S5-F1
#
_cell.length_a   1.000
_cell.length_b   1.000
_cell.length_c   1.000
_cell.angle_alpha   90.00
_cell.angle_beta   90.00
_cell.angle_gamma   90.00
#
_symmetry.space_group_name_H-M   'P 1'
#
loop_
_entity.id
_entity.type
_entity.pdbx_description
1 polymer ?
#
loop_
_entity_poly.entity_id
_entity_poly.type
_entity_poly.pdbx_seq_one_letter_code
_entity_poly.pdbx_strand_id
1 'polypeptide(L)'
;MERPHINFLLRLFLTWVIIEIKVEYHIGKRILFSKTFVNQLKPALLNPVINYNDLSQGLGEFSSITLETPASGLIRTENGKVALKGTVTKALGTRLLAVIEKEDGDSWIDPETVQVPFDAGRFASELSLVHGTGRYRVTLRSPLSIPAPRQNNPYIDVARYYIDYKMSLPNIVGMQGPEGFSSRDWKLIHTSDTGQTWEIVIPDGISEKDHLIAANFNDGYWGYTVYLTSEQQPKLVVCHQLYGGGWETATLPTLEAWETSLVVTSYIANLYYDPIYVMLTSSSSADQMLKSLYRSDDRGKTWKRVGNLNIDIGSGNPTGISFRKEKEGWITAMYHGQNYLPLYRTKDGGQTWSVQQVDIPSDLQKVPVSAYAPIFDQENDHHGLFIAEFVQDGEKTYIPFETRDAGDSWTPLKFRLHHVQDIPVFHFDNLIMGRAISKDGKTIYLMDTYNHDDWQTIKPNISLQNASQFFLGMDGYGWVLLNGSIMVTHDGGRTWNEPNRP
;
A
#
# COMPACT_ATOMS: atom_id res chain seq x y z
N MET A 1 -48.13 4.05 34.40
CA MET A 1 -47.18 3.38 33.49
C MET A 1 -46.62 4.44 32.58
N GLU A 2 -45.45 4.99 32.92
CA GLU A 2 -44.72 5.92 32.06
C GLU A 2 -43.99 5.14 30.97
N ARG A 3 -44.02 5.65 29.73
CA ARG A 3 -43.42 5.02 28.56
C ARG A 3 -41.91 5.34 28.54
N PRO A 4 -41.06 4.43 28.00
CA PRO A 4 -39.64 4.73 27.82
C PRO A 4 -39.44 5.95 26.90
N HIS A 5 -38.48 6.81 27.26
CA HIS A 5 -38.07 7.93 26.43
C HIS A 5 -36.94 7.47 25.50
N ILE A 6 -37.16 7.58 24.20
CA ILE A 6 -36.18 7.26 23.16
C ILE A 6 -35.71 8.58 22.56
N ASN A 7 -34.44 8.91 22.72
CA ASN A 7 -33.81 10.05 22.08
C ASN A 7 -32.97 9.57 20.90
N PHE A 8 -33.26 10.12 19.72
CA PHE A 8 -32.46 9.92 18.52
C PHE A 8 -31.48 11.09 18.38
N LEU A 9 -30.19 10.78 18.30
CA LEU A 9 -29.18 11.74 17.89
C LEU A 9 -28.54 11.23 16.60
N LEU A 10 -28.75 11.95 15.50
CA LEU A 10 -28.07 11.70 14.24
C LEU A 10 -26.85 12.63 14.17
N ARG A 11 -25.64 12.07 14.17
CA ARG A 11 -24.44 12.83 13.85
C ARG A 11 -23.88 12.33 12.52
N LEU A 12 -23.95 13.21 11.52
CA LEU A 12 -23.32 13.01 10.23
C LEU A 12 -21.84 13.35 10.38
N PHE A 13 -20.97 12.38 10.16
CA PHE A 13 -19.53 12.61 10.05
C PHE A 13 -19.08 12.24 8.62
N LEU A 14 -17.99 12.87 8.18
CA LEU A 14 -17.42 12.80 6.83
C LEU A 14 -16.96 11.38 6.39
N THR A 15 -16.97 10.40 7.29
CA THR A 15 -16.47 9.02 7.05
C THR A 15 -17.43 7.91 7.52
N TRP A 16 -18.41 8.20 8.38
CA TRP A 16 -19.43 7.25 8.86
C TRP A 16 -20.65 7.98 9.42
N VAL A 17 -21.83 7.36 9.31
CA VAL A 17 -23.00 7.81 10.06
C VAL A 17 -23.02 7.05 11.38
N ILE A 18 -22.86 7.78 12.48
CA ILE A 18 -23.09 7.24 13.82
C ILE A 18 -24.55 7.51 14.17
N ILE A 19 -25.34 6.44 14.18
CA ILE A 19 -26.68 6.49 14.76
C ILE A 19 -26.52 6.16 16.24
N GLU A 20 -26.65 7.17 17.10
CA GLU A 20 -26.71 6.99 18.55
C GLU A 20 -28.18 6.94 18.97
N ILE A 21 -28.63 5.77 19.39
CA ILE A 21 -29.94 5.60 20.01
C ILE A 21 -29.71 5.47 21.50
N LYS A 22 -30.06 6.53 22.25
CA LYS A 22 -30.03 6.49 23.71
C LYS A 22 -31.41 6.07 24.20
N VAL A 23 -31.46 4.89 24.82
CA VAL A 23 -32.66 4.39 25.49
C VAL A 23 -32.50 4.62 26.99
N GLU A 24 -33.37 5.46 27.56
CA GLU A 24 -33.39 5.72 28.99
C GLU A 24 -34.73 5.29 29.61
N TYR A 25 -34.64 4.62 30.74
CA TYR A 25 -35.78 4.30 31.58
C TYR A 25 -35.74 5.15 32.85
N HIS A 26 -36.81 5.90 33.08
CA HIS A 26 -36.93 6.88 34.16
C HIS A 26 -37.99 6.46 35.18
N ILE A 27 -37.78 6.80 36.45
CA ILE A 27 -38.84 6.92 37.46
C ILE A 27 -38.69 8.29 38.13
N GLY A 28 -39.65 9.18 37.89
CA GLY A 28 -39.55 10.59 38.29
C GLY A 28 -38.38 11.29 37.59
N LYS A 29 -37.50 11.95 38.33
CA LYS A 29 -36.27 12.58 37.79
C LYS A 29 -35.05 11.66 37.77
N ARG A 30 -35.19 10.38 38.18
CA ARG A 30 -34.07 9.44 38.28
C ARG A 30 -34.04 8.51 37.07
N ILE A 31 -32.89 8.45 36.40
CA ILE A 31 -32.57 7.47 35.37
C ILE A 31 -32.20 6.15 36.06
N LEU A 32 -32.99 5.10 35.85
CA LEU A 32 -32.73 3.77 36.40
C LEU A 32 -31.90 2.91 35.45
N PHE A 33 -32.03 3.16 34.15
CA PHE A 33 -31.31 2.45 33.11
C PHE A 33 -31.07 3.40 31.95
N SER A 34 -29.85 3.42 31.44
CA SER A 34 -29.47 4.15 30.23
C SER A 34 -28.56 3.27 29.41
N LYS A 35 -28.89 3.03 28.15
CA LYS A 35 -28.04 2.33 27.21
C LYS A 35 -28.01 3.09 25.89
N THR A 36 -26.80 3.38 25.42
CA THR A 36 -26.57 3.96 24.11
C THR A 36 -26.22 2.84 23.14
N PHE A 37 -27.02 2.70 22.09
CA PHE A 37 -26.69 1.85 20.96
C PHE A 37 -26.02 2.72 19.91
N VAL A 38 -24.80 2.33 19.53
CA VAL A 38 -24.05 2.97 18.47
C VAL A 38 -24.06 2.04 17.27
N ASN A 39 -24.69 2.46 16.17
CA ASN A 39 -24.58 1.76 14.90
C ASN A 39 -23.72 2.58 13.94
N GLN A 40 -22.69 1.95 13.37
CA GLN A 40 -21.83 2.54 12.34
C GLN A 40 -22.32 2.09 10.97
N LEU A 41 -22.98 2.97 10.24
CA LEU A 41 -23.30 2.71 8.83
C LEU A 41 -22.09 3.07 7.97
N LYS A 42 -21.55 2.08 7.25
CA LYS A 42 -20.54 2.33 6.21
C LYS A 42 -21.21 3.07 5.05
N PRO A 43 -20.69 4.22 4.59
CA PRO A 43 -21.31 4.97 3.50
C PRO A 43 -21.48 4.16 2.21
N ALA A 44 -20.59 3.20 1.96
CA ALA A 44 -20.66 2.24 0.85
C ALA A 44 -21.86 1.28 0.92
N LEU A 45 -22.61 1.23 2.03
CA LEU A 45 -23.84 0.45 2.17
C LEU A 45 -25.11 1.31 2.06
N LEU A 46 -24.98 2.63 1.93
CA LEU A 46 -26.12 3.52 1.72
C LEU A 46 -26.56 3.42 0.27
N ASN A 47 -27.87 3.51 0.00
CA ASN A 47 -28.34 3.67 -1.37
C ASN A 47 -28.02 5.10 -1.87
N PRO A 48 -27.86 5.30 -3.19
CA PRO A 48 -27.92 6.64 -3.76
C PRO A 48 -29.18 7.36 -3.30
N VAL A 49 -29.08 8.65 -3.04
CA VAL A 49 -30.26 9.46 -2.75
C VAL A 49 -30.97 9.68 -4.08
N ILE A 50 -32.17 9.14 -4.21
CA ILE A 50 -33.06 9.39 -5.34
C ILE A 50 -34.10 10.41 -4.88
N ASN A 51 -34.29 11.44 -5.71
CA ASN A 51 -35.20 12.56 -5.52
C ASN A 51 -34.77 13.54 -4.39
N TYR A 52 -34.05 14.60 -4.76
CA TYR A 52 -33.42 15.53 -3.81
C TYR A 52 -34.35 16.67 -3.35
N ASN A 53 -35.58 16.80 -3.86
CA ASN A 53 -36.54 17.83 -3.42
C ASN A 53 -38.01 17.50 -3.72
N ASP A 54 -38.88 17.83 -2.77
CA ASP A 54 -40.30 18.11 -3.02
C ASP A 54 -40.43 19.58 -3.44
N LEU A 55 -40.82 19.84 -4.69
CA LEU A 55 -41.19 21.19 -5.13
C LEU A 55 -42.23 21.74 -4.13
N SER A 56 -41.95 22.91 -3.52
CA SER A 56 -42.75 23.47 -2.41
C SER A 56 -44.24 23.70 -2.72
N GLN A 57 -44.64 23.60 -3.99
CA GLN A 57 -46.03 23.71 -4.44
C GLN A 57 -46.50 22.53 -5.31
N GLY A 58 -45.72 21.46 -5.48
CA GLY A 58 -46.08 20.32 -6.35
C GLY A 58 -46.25 20.67 -7.85
N LEU A 59 -45.87 21.89 -8.25
CA LEU A 59 -46.02 22.40 -9.61
C LEU A 59 -44.66 22.33 -10.32
N GLY A 60 -44.52 21.38 -11.24
CA GLY A 60 -43.37 21.25 -12.14
C GLY A 60 -43.19 19.82 -12.64
N GLU A 61 -42.77 19.68 -13.90
CA GLU A 61 -42.41 18.38 -14.47
C GLU A 61 -40.90 18.22 -14.55
N PHE A 62 -40.43 17.00 -14.29
CA PHE A 62 -39.05 16.58 -14.42
C PHE A 62 -39.00 15.06 -14.63
N SER A 63 -37.82 14.54 -14.98
CA SER A 63 -37.61 13.12 -15.21
C SER A 63 -37.54 12.35 -13.90
N SER A 64 -38.30 11.26 -13.79
CA SER A 64 -38.18 10.30 -12.69
C SER A 64 -37.27 9.15 -13.10
N ILE A 65 -36.36 8.73 -12.22
CA ILE A 65 -35.32 7.76 -12.56
C ILE A 65 -35.16 6.65 -11.51
N THR A 66 -34.54 5.55 -11.93
CA THR A 66 -33.93 4.55 -11.03
C THR A 66 -32.45 4.43 -11.37
N LEU A 67 -31.61 4.17 -10.37
CA LEU A 67 -30.19 3.87 -10.58
C LEU A 67 -29.94 2.37 -10.47
N GLU A 68 -29.32 1.81 -11.50
CA GLU A 68 -28.77 0.44 -11.50
C GLU A 68 -27.28 0.48 -11.13
N THR A 69 -26.55 1.51 -11.58
CA THR A 69 -25.16 1.77 -11.21
C THR A 69 -24.96 3.29 -11.07
N PRO A 70 -24.40 3.77 -9.95
CA PRO A 70 -23.94 3.00 -8.81
C PRO A 70 -25.09 2.40 -7.98
N ALA A 71 -24.88 1.19 -7.44
CA ALA A 71 -25.82 0.55 -6.53
C ALA A 71 -25.75 1.10 -5.10
N SER A 72 -24.72 1.91 -4.80
CA SER A 72 -24.45 2.51 -3.51
C SER A 72 -24.27 4.03 -3.64
N GLY A 73 -24.58 4.74 -2.56
CA GLY A 73 -24.42 6.19 -2.42
C GLY A 73 -22.97 6.62 -2.30
N LEU A 74 -22.05 5.70 -1.99
CA LEU A 74 -20.60 5.92 -2.13
C LEU A 74 -19.99 4.77 -2.93
N ILE A 75 -19.23 5.12 -3.97
CA ILE A 75 -18.44 4.16 -4.75
C ILE A 75 -16.97 4.54 -4.75
N ARG A 76 -16.11 3.59 -5.12
CA ARG A 76 -14.66 3.77 -5.22
C ARG A 76 -14.21 3.48 -6.64
N THR A 77 -13.23 4.24 -7.12
CA THR A 77 -12.58 3.98 -8.40
C THR A 77 -11.08 4.19 -8.27
N GLU A 78 -10.31 3.41 -9.04
CA GLU A 78 -8.85 3.48 -9.07
C GLU A 78 -8.30 4.12 -10.35
N ASN A 79 -9.14 4.24 -11.38
CA ASN A 79 -8.78 4.74 -12.70
C ASN A 79 -9.53 6.03 -13.09
N GLY A 80 -10.25 6.62 -12.13
CA GLY A 80 -11.04 7.83 -12.34
C GLY A 80 -12.26 7.63 -13.24
N LYS A 81 -12.64 6.38 -13.57
CA LYS A 81 -13.79 6.06 -14.40
C LYS A 81 -14.90 5.42 -13.58
N VAL A 82 -16.14 5.82 -13.86
CA VAL A 82 -17.33 5.33 -13.17
C VAL A 82 -18.45 5.07 -14.16
N ALA A 83 -19.01 3.86 -14.12
CA ALA A 83 -20.21 3.54 -14.86
C ALA A 83 -21.45 4.16 -14.19
N LEU A 84 -22.29 4.81 -14.99
CA LEU A 84 -23.59 5.34 -14.61
C LEU A 84 -24.67 4.67 -15.46
N LYS A 85 -25.58 3.94 -14.85
CA LYS A 85 -26.65 3.21 -15.54
C LYS A 85 -27.96 3.28 -14.77
N GLY A 86 -29.06 3.33 -15.50
CA GLY A 86 -30.38 3.35 -14.88
C GLY A 86 -31.52 3.46 -15.89
N THR A 87 -32.72 3.64 -15.35
CA THR A 87 -33.95 3.80 -16.14
C THR A 87 -34.60 5.15 -15.87
N VAL A 88 -35.33 5.65 -16.86
CA VAL A 88 -36.14 6.85 -16.80
C VAL A 88 -37.60 6.41 -16.86
N THR A 89 -38.28 6.46 -15.72
CA THR A 89 -39.68 6.01 -15.56
C THR A 89 -40.68 7.07 -15.98
N LYS A 90 -40.31 8.35 -15.87
CA LYS A 90 -41.00 9.48 -16.49
C LYS A 90 -39.93 10.32 -17.19
N ALA A 91 -40.05 10.55 -18.49
CA ALA A 91 -39.05 11.29 -19.25
C ALA A 91 -39.49 12.75 -19.46
N LEU A 92 -38.59 13.69 -19.18
CA LEU A 92 -38.67 15.07 -19.62
C LEU A 92 -37.38 15.45 -20.36
N GLY A 93 -37.49 15.68 -21.67
CA GLY A 93 -36.35 15.84 -22.56
C GLY A 93 -35.76 14.50 -23.03
N THR A 94 -34.52 14.52 -23.49
CA THR A 94 -33.81 13.35 -24.06
C THR A 94 -32.53 12.99 -23.31
N ARG A 95 -32.20 13.72 -22.24
CA ARG A 95 -30.97 13.55 -21.47
C ARG A 95 -31.12 14.07 -20.04
N LEU A 96 -30.31 13.52 -19.15
CA LEU A 96 -29.96 14.12 -17.86
C LEU A 96 -28.63 14.86 -18.00
N LEU A 97 -28.30 15.68 -17.01
CA LEU A 97 -26.96 16.23 -16.80
C LEU A 97 -26.37 15.63 -15.53
N ALA A 98 -25.17 15.06 -15.62
CA ALA A 98 -24.38 14.70 -14.46
C ALA A 98 -23.43 15.87 -14.14
N VAL A 99 -23.66 16.53 -13.01
CA VAL A 99 -22.76 17.54 -12.46
C VAL A 99 -21.81 16.84 -11.50
N ILE A 100 -20.52 16.92 -11.79
CA ILE A 100 -19.45 16.25 -11.05
C ILE A 100 -18.62 17.35 -10.38
N GLU A 101 -18.63 17.40 -9.06
CA GLU A 101 -17.90 18.39 -8.28
C GLU A 101 -16.86 17.70 -7.40
N LYS A 102 -15.69 18.32 -7.23
CA LYS A 102 -14.64 17.81 -6.33
C LYS A 102 -14.76 18.46 -4.95
N GLU A 103 -14.55 17.68 -3.91
CA GLU A 103 -14.48 18.18 -2.52
C GLU A 103 -13.24 19.05 -2.32
N ASP A 104 -13.44 20.23 -1.72
CA ASP A 104 -12.38 21.14 -1.26
C ASP A 104 -12.76 21.71 0.11
N GLY A 105 -12.17 21.16 1.16
CA GLY A 105 -12.58 21.41 2.55
C GLY A 105 -14.06 21.09 2.77
N ASP A 106 -14.82 22.07 3.26
CA ASP A 106 -16.28 21.97 3.44
C ASP A 106 -17.10 22.31 2.18
N SER A 107 -16.43 22.59 1.05
CA SER A 107 -17.04 23.03 -0.20
C SER A 107 -16.90 22.02 -1.33
N TRP A 108 -17.65 22.24 -2.41
CA TRP A 108 -17.60 21.45 -3.64
C TRP A 108 -17.30 22.40 -4.79
N ILE A 109 -16.19 22.16 -5.49
CA ILE A 109 -15.63 23.06 -6.51
C ILE A 109 -15.43 22.33 -7.85
N ASP A 110 -15.04 23.07 -8.88
CA ASP A 110 -14.70 22.59 -10.22
C ASP A 110 -15.79 21.68 -10.85
N PRO A 111 -17.02 22.19 -11.05
CA PRO A 111 -18.10 21.39 -11.59
C PRO A 111 -17.88 21.06 -13.07
N GLU A 112 -17.66 19.79 -13.38
CA GLU A 112 -17.83 19.28 -14.74
C GLU A 112 -19.28 18.91 -14.99
N THR A 113 -19.78 19.12 -16.20
CA THR A 113 -21.13 18.72 -16.59
C THR A 113 -21.08 17.79 -17.79
N VAL A 114 -21.49 16.54 -17.56
CA VAL A 114 -21.56 15.49 -18.58
C VAL A 114 -23.01 15.27 -18.98
N GLN A 115 -23.29 15.20 -20.28
CA GLN A 115 -24.61 14.84 -20.77
C GLN A 115 -24.80 13.32 -20.67
N VAL A 116 -25.92 12.92 -20.09
CA VAL A 116 -26.30 11.52 -19.93
C VAL A 116 -27.55 11.28 -20.77
N PRO A 117 -27.41 10.99 -22.08
CA PRO A 117 -28.55 10.72 -22.94
C PRO A 117 -29.26 9.45 -22.49
N PHE A 118 -30.57 9.42 -22.69
CA PHE A 118 -31.35 8.19 -22.55
C PHE A 118 -32.09 7.87 -23.83
N ASP A 119 -32.16 6.58 -24.15
CA ASP A 119 -32.92 6.03 -25.26
C ASP A 119 -33.79 4.87 -24.76
N ALA A 120 -35.00 4.75 -25.31
CA ALA A 120 -36.00 3.78 -24.88
C ALA A 120 -36.20 3.71 -23.35
N GLY A 121 -36.10 4.85 -22.66
CA GLY A 121 -36.25 4.94 -21.20
C GLY A 121 -35.07 4.41 -20.39
N ARG A 122 -33.88 4.21 -20.98
CA ARG A 122 -32.67 3.80 -20.25
C ARG A 122 -31.50 4.73 -20.56
N PHE A 123 -30.64 4.95 -19.57
CA PHE A 123 -29.36 5.64 -19.76
C PHE A 123 -28.19 4.73 -19.36
N ALA A 124 -27.09 4.89 -20.08
CA ALA A 124 -25.80 4.32 -19.75
C ALA A 124 -24.70 5.29 -20.19
N SER A 125 -23.80 5.66 -19.28
CA SER A 125 -22.67 6.53 -19.57
C SER A 125 -21.48 6.17 -18.70
N GLU A 126 -20.27 6.49 -19.14
CA GLU A 126 -19.06 6.42 -18.33
C GLU A 126 -18.65 7.85 -17.96
N LEU A 127 -18.62 8.15 -16.67
CA LEU A 127 -18.14 9.41 -16.14
C LEU A 127 -16.64 9.32 -15.92
N SER A 128 -15.90 10.36 -16.32
CA SER A 128 -14.46 10.49 -16.07
C SER A 128 -14.23 11.59 -15.04
N LEU A 129 -13.35 11.33 -14.06
CA LEU A 129 -13.00 12.26 -12.99
C LEU A 129 -11.67 12.92 -13.35
N VAL A 130 -11.73 14.07 -14.03
CA VAL A 130 -10.51 14.67 -14.63
C VAL A 130 -9.67 15.47 -13.64
N HIS A 131 -10.23 15.85 -12.48
CA HIS A 131 -9.54 16.67 -11.48
C HIS A 131 -8.66 15.88 -10.50
N GLY A 132 -8.19 14.69 -10.90
CA GLY A 132 -7.28 13.85 -10.12
C GLY A 132 -7.93 13.09 -8.97
N THR A 133 -7.13 12.55 -8.04
CA THR A 133 -7.67 11.82 -6.88
C THR A 133 -8.40 12.74 -5.91
N GLY A 134 -9.31 12.17 -5.13
CA GLY A 134 -10.09 12.86 -4.14
C GLY A 134 -11.54 12.37 -4.08
N ARG A 135 -12.35 13.08 -3.32
CA ARG A 135 -13.77 12.80 -3.22
C ARG A 135 -14.54 13.66 -4.20
N TYR A 136 -15.53 13.05 -4.82
CA TYR A 136 -16.42 13.68 -5.78
C TYR A 136 -17.86 13.52 -5.35
N ARG A 137 -18.66 14.52 -5.67
CA ARG A 137 -20.12 14.47 -5.62
C ARG A 137 -20.63 14.46 -7.04
N VAL A 138 -21.45 13.47 -7.37
CA VAL A 138 -22.17 13.43 -8.63
C VAL A 138 -23.64 13.71 -8.35
N THR A 139 -24.15 14.77 -8.98
CA THR A 139 -25.54 15.16 -8.94
C THR A 139 -26.15 15.01 -10.33
N LEU A 140 -27.13 14.11 -10.46
CA LEU A 140 -27.91 13.99 -11.69
C LEU A 140 -29.02 15.03 -11.68
N ARG A 141 -29.13 15.77 -12.77
CA ARG A 141 -30.11 16.81 -12.97
C ARG A 141 -31.00 16.50 -14.16
N SER A 142 -32.31 16.62 -13.96
CA SER A 142 -33.28 16.61 -15.04
C SER A 142 -33.58 18.04 -15.49
N PRO A 143 -33.91 18.28 -16.77
CA PRO A 143 -34.67 19.46 -17.15
C PRO A 143 -35.88 19.63 -16.24
N LEU A 144 -36.24 20.88 -15.97
CA LEU A 144 -37.36 21.25 -15.14
C LEU A 144 -38.31 22.12 -15.96
N SER A 145 -39.59 21.74 -16.03
CA SER A 145 -40.63 22.53 -16.68
C SER A 145 -41.60 23.04 -15.63
N ILE A 146 -41.66 24.36 -15.41
CA ILE A 146 -42.60 25.00 -14.46
C ILE A 146 -43.44 26.03 -15.24
N PRO A 147 -44.76 26.12 -15.00
CA PRO A 147 -45.57 27.22 -15.53
C PRO A 147 -45.03 28.59 -15.07
N ALA A 148 -44.80 29.52 -16.01
CA ALA A 148 -44.10 30.81 -15.84
C ALA A 148 -44.75 31.78 -14.81
N PRO A 149 -44.00 32.75 -14.20
CA PRO A 149 -42.71 33.31 -14.66
C PRO A 149 -41.56 33.28 -13.62
N ARG A 150 -41.46 32.27 -12.74
CA ARG A 150 -40.40 32.19 -11.70
C ARG A 150 -39.34 31.12 -11.95
N GLN A 151 -38.83 30.98 -13.16
CA GLN A 151 -37.82 29.96 -13.46
C GLN A 151 -36.39 30.51 -13.29
N ASN A 152 -35.83 30.37 -12.08
CA ASN A 152 -34.46 30.80 -11.80
C ASN A 152 -33.41 29.74 -12.20
N ASN A 153 -33.78 28.46 -12.29
CA ASN A 153 -32.90 27.37 -12.71
C ASN A 153 -33.67 26.41 -13.64
N PRO A 154 -33.18 26.14 -14.88
CA PRO A 154 -33.86 25.25 -15.82
C PRO A 154 -33.73 23.76 -15.50
N TYR A 155 -33.03 23.40 -14.41
CA TYR A 155 -32.80 22.01 -14.00
C TYR A 155 -33.16 21.77 -12.53
N ILE A 156 -33.47 20.52 -12.20
CA ILE A 156 -33.69 20.02 -10.84
C ILE A 156 -32.83 18.78 -10.56
N ASP A 157 -32.29 18.69 -9.35
CA ASP A 157 -31.54 17.52 -8.88
C ASP A 157 -32.47 16.32 -8.67
N VAL A 158 -32.19 15.19 -9.33
CA VAL A 158 -33.01 13.96 -9.28
C VAL A 158 -32.30 12.77 -8.66
N ALA A 159 -30.97 12.79 -8.58
CA ALA A 159 -30.21 11.83 -7.79
C ALA A 159 -28.86 12.39 -7.35
N ARG A 160 -28.33 11.83 -6.27
CA ARG A 160 -26.98 12.14 -5.77
C ARG A 160 -26.28 10.91 -5.22
N TYR A 161 -24.98 10.82 -5.52
CA TYR A 161 -24.05 9.87 -4.93
C TYR A 161 -22.64 10.47 -4.89
N TYR A 162 -21.74 9.76 -4.22
CA TYR A 162 -20.36 10.18 -4.00
C TYR A 162 -19.39 9.15 -4.58
N ILE A 163 -18.20 9.62 -4.94
CA ILE A 163 -17.12 8.78 -5.45
C ILE A 163 -15.85 9.11 -4.69
N ASP A 164 -15.19 8.11 -4.13
CA ASP A 164 -13.80 8.23 -3.68
C ASP A 164 -12.90 7.72 -4.82
N TYR A 165 -12.21 8.64 -5.49
CA TYR A 165 -11.18 8.31 -6.47
C TYR A 165 -9.83 8.25 -5.75
N LYS A 166 -9.32 7.04 -5.56
CA LYS A 166 -7.98 6.79 -5.01
C LYS A 166 -7.23 5.89 -5.96
N MET A 167 -6.04 6.30 -6.38
CA MET A 167 -5.19 5.41 -7.15
C MET A 167 -4.63 4.33 -6.23
N SER A 168 -4.69 3.08 -6.69
CA SER A 168 -4.08 1.95 -5.99
C SER A 168 -2.57 2.15 -5.86
N LEU A 169 -2.04 1.88 -4.67
CA LEU A 169 -0.60 1.86 -4.44
C LEU A 169 -0.09 0.44 -4.61
N PRO A 170 0.90 0.21 -5.49
CA PRO A 170 1.45 -1.12 -5.67
C PRO A 170 2.49 -1.48 -4.60
N ASN A 171 3.26 -0.49 -4.11
CA ASN A 171 4.38 -0.74 -3.20
C ASN A 171 4.84 0.52 -2.44
N ILE A 172 4.83 0.48 -1.11
CA ILE A 172 5.46 1.45 -0.21
C ILE A 172 6.93 1.07 -0.04
N VAL A 173 7.84 2.00 -0.33
CA VAL A 173 9.29 1.74 -0.37
C VAL A 173 10.03 2.26 0.87
N GLY A 174 9.34 3.04 1.72
CA GLY A 174 9.76 3.39 3.08
C GLY A 174 8.78 4.36 3.73
N MET A 175 8.22 3.99 4.88
CA MET A 175 7.29 4.82 5.65
C MET A 175 7.21 4.26 7.08
N GLN A 176 7.59 5.04 8.08
CA GLN A 176 7.49 4.66 9.50
C GLN A 176 6.59 5.60 10.31
N GLY A 177 6.12 6.66 9.67
CA GLY A 177 5.30 7.71 10.24
C GLY A 177 4.48 8.39 9.14
N PRO A 178 4.14 9.68 9.29
CA PRO A 178 3.34 10.40 8.31
C PRO A 178 4.07 10.63 6.98
N GLU A 179 5.40 10.75 7.03
CA GLU A 179 6.25 10.90 5.86
C GLU A 179 6.63 9.52 5.29
N GLY A 180 6.57 9.39 3.96
CA GLY A 180 6.88 8.14 3.30
C GLY A 180 6.97 8.23 1.78
N PHE A 181 7.55 7.19 1.20
CA PHE A 181 7.70 7.03 -0.24
C PHE A 181 7.01 5.77 -0.72
N SER A 182 6.47 5.84 -1.93
CA SER A 182 5.90 4.73 -2.68
C SER A 182 6.36 4.82 -4.14
N SER A 183 6.17 3.75 -4.89
CA SER A 183 6.38 3.77 -6.35
C SER A 183 5.07 3.54 -7.07
N ARG A 184 4.86 4.18 -8.23
CA ARG A 184 3.71 3.92 -9.11
C ARG A 184 4.06 4.29 -10.55
N ASP A 185 3.68 3.47 -11.52
CA ASP A 185 3.88 3.73 -12.95
C ASP A 185 5.31 4.19 -13.29
N TRP A 186 6.32 3.51 -12.73
CA TRP A 186 7.74 3.85 -12.89
C TRP A 186 8.14 5.22 -12.33
N LYS A 187 7.36 5.78 -11.40
CA LYS A 187 7.63 7.04 -10.71
C LYS A 187 7.74 6.85 -9.21
N LEU A 188 8.59 7.68 -8.60
CA LEU A 188 8.61 7.86 -7.16
C LEU A 188 7.49 8.82 -6.78
N ILE A 189 6.77 8.48 -5.71
CA ILE A 189 5.75 9.35 -5.12
C ILE A 189 6.01 9.48 -3.62
N HIS A 190 5.69 10.64 -3.07
CA HIS A 190 5.91 11.01 -1.68
C HIS A 190 4.59 11.36 -1.00
N THR A 191 4.50 11.09 0.29
CA THR A 191 3.39 11.48 1.16
C THR A 191 3.94 12.08 2.45
N SER A 192 3.22 13.08 2.97
CA SER A 192 3.48 13.69 4.28
C SER A 192 2.32 13.52 5.27
N ASP A 193 1.31 12.72 4.89
CA ASP A 193 0.04 12.58 5.61
C ASP A 193 -0.41 11.11 5.78
N THR A 194 0.55 10.18 5.83
CA THR A 194 0.30 8.73 5.88
C THR A 194 -0.51 8.23 4.67
N GLY A 195 -0.16 8.71 3.49
CA GLY A 195 -0.69 8.25 2.23
C GLY A 195 -2.13 8.68 1.92
N GLN A 196 -2.63 9.75 2.54
CA GLN A 196 -3.88 10.38 2.12
C GLN A 196 -3.70 11.07 0.78
N THR A 197 -2.57 11.75 0.63
CA THR A 197 -2.14 12.39 -0.61
C THR A 197 -0.76 11.87 -1.02
N TRP A 198 -0.55 11.85 -2.34
CA TRP A 198 0.69 11.40 -2.96
C TRP A 198 1.06 12.37 -4.06
N GLU A 199 2.27 12.90 -4.01
CA GLU A 199 2.84 13.77 -5.03
C GLU A 199 3.95 13.06 -5.79
N ILE A 200 4.09 13.33 -7.09
CA ILE A 200 5.19 12.78 -7.89
C ILE A 200 6.49 13.50 -7.54
N VAL A 201 7.54 12.72 -7.27
CA VAL A 201 8.89 13.23 -7.03
C VAL A 201 9.77 12.90 -8.23
N ILE A 202 10.42 13.92 -8.77
CA ILE A 202 11.41 13.79 -9.84
C ILE A 202 12.74 14.29 -9.29
N PRO A 203 13.70 13.40 -8.99
CA PRO A 203 15.02 13.80 -8.53
C PRO A 203 15.77 14.69 -9.53
N ASP A 204 16.70 15.51 -9.02
CA ASP A 204 17.52 16.40 -9.82
C ASP A 204 18.29 15.64 -10.92
N GLY A 205 18.10 16.04 -12.18
CA GLY A 205 18.75 15.39 -13.33
C GLY A 205 18.00 14.17 -13.88
N ILE A 206 16.85 13.79 -13.31
CA ILE A 206 15.96 12.76 -13.86
C ILE A 206 14.85 13.40 -14.70
N SER A 207 14.49 12.76 -15.81
CA SER A 207 13.40 13.18 -16.70
C SER A 207 12.06 12.52 -16.35
N GLU A 208 10.95 13.18 -16.69
CA GLU A 208 9.61 12.58 -16.68
C GLU A 208 9.48 11.33 -17.57
N LYS A 209 10.40 11.09 -18.50
CA LYS A 209 10.39 9.87 -19.31
C LYS A 209 11.21 8.72 -18.71
N ASP A 210 12.03 9.00 -17.71
CA ASP A 210 12.90 7.98 -17.10
C ASP A 210 12.09 7.06 -16.19
N HIS A 211 12.51 5.80 -16.10
CA HIS A 211 11.80 4.77 -15.36
C HIS A 211 12.48 4.50 -14.02
N LEU A 212 11.75 4.64 -12.92
CA LEU A 212 12.16 4.13 -11.61
C LEU A 212 12.17 2.61 -11.65
N ILE A 213 13.35 2.01 -11.47
CA ILE A 213 13.54 0.55 -11.47
C ILE A 213 13.56 0.00 -10.04
N ALA A 214 14.12 0.75 -9.10
CA ALA A 214 14.15 0.36 -7.69
C ALA A 214 14.18 1.58 -6.77
N ALA A 215 13.62 1.42 -5.58
CA ALA A 215 13.69 2.37 -4.50
C ALA A 215 13.77 1.60 -3.18
N ASN A 216 14.64 2.03 -2.29
CA ASN A 216 14.73 1.50 -0.94
C ASN A 216 15.03 2.65 0.02
N PHE A 217 14.11 2.88 0.94
CA PHE A 217 14.21 3.90 1.96
C PHE A 217 14.14 3.26 3.33
N ASN A 218 15.04 3.66 4.23
CA ASN A 218 15.02 3.18 5.61
C ASN A 218 13.82 3.74 6.37
N ASP A 219 13.42 4.97 6.03
CA ASP A 219 12.33 5.73 6.64
C ASP A 219 11.72 6.70 5.62
N GLY A 220 10.89 7.65 6.08
CA GLY A 220 10.28 8.67 5.22
C GLY A 220 11.22 9.76 4.72
N TYR A 221 12.53 9.70 5.00
CA TYR A 221 13.48 10.79 4.77
C TYR A 221 14.79 10.35 4.12
N TRP A 222 15.21 9.10 4.31
CA TRP A 222 16.52 8.63 3.86
C TRP A 222 16.44 7.34 3.06
N GLY A 223 16.98 7.38 1.84
CA GLY A 223 17.00 6.24 0.93
C GLY A 223 17.64 6.52 -0.41
N TYR A 224 17.67 5.48 -1.22
CA TYR A 224 18.24 5.49 -2.57
C TYR A 224 17.21 5.02 -3.59
N THR A 225 17.36 5.54 -4.80
CA THR A 225 16.56 5.15 -5.96
C THR A 225 17.46 4.88 -7.14
N VAL A 226 17.02 4.02 -8.05
CA VAL A 226 17.73 3.67 -9.29
C VAL A 226 16.77 3.92 -10.45
N TYR A 227 17.18 4.78 -11.38
CA TYR A 227 16.44 5.12 -12.60
C TYR A 227 17.14 4.57 -13.83
N LEU A 228 16.36 4.11 -14.80
CA LEU A 228 16.80 3.85 -16.17
C LEU A 228 16.43 5.03 -17.04
N THR A 229 17.43 5.67 -17.66
CA THR A 229 17.18 6.84 -18.52
C THR A 229 16.56 6.44 -19.85
N SER A 230 15.67 7.28 -20.38
CA SER A 230 14.97 7.08 -21.66
C SER A 230 15.70 7.72 -22.85
N GLU A 231 17.02 7.85 -22.76
CA GLU A 231 17.88 8.37 -23.82
C GLU A 231 18.17 7.31 -24.90
N GLN A 232 18.75 7.72 -26.05
CA GLN A 232 19.15 6.77 -27.10
C GLN A 232 20.11 5.68 -26.60
N GLN A 233 20.97 6.04 -25.64
CA GLN A 233 21.82 5.11 -24.90
C GLN A 233 21.40 5.15 -23.43
N PRO A 234 20.56 4.22 -22.98
CA PRO A 234 20.04 4.22 -21.62
C PRO A 234 21.17 3.99 -20.62
N LYS A 235 21.07 4.67 -19.47
CA LYS A 235 22.00 4.58 -18.35
C LYS A 235 21.21 4.29 -17.08
N LEU A 236 21.87 3.65 -16.11
CA LEU A 236 21.35 3.59 -14.75
C LEU A 236 21.89 4.77 -13.94
N VAL A 237 20.99 5.50 -13.29
CA VAL A 237 21.30 6.65 -12.44
C VAL A 237 20.79 6.36 -11.04
N VAL A 238 21.67 6.43 -10.05
CA VAL A 238 21.29 6.35 -8.63
C VAL A 238 21.11 7.75 -8.07
N CYS A 239 20.02 7.94 -7.32
CA CYS A 239 19.69 9.20 -6.68
C CYS A 239 19.48 8.98 -5.18
N HIS A 240 19.90 9.94 -4.35
CA HIS A 240 19.60 9.99 -2.92
C HIS A 240 19.26 11.41 -2.47
N GLN A 241 18.45 11.51 -1.42
CA GLN A 241 17.98 12.79 -0.90
C GLN A 241 19.02 13.41 0.04
N LEU A 242 19.23 14.72 -0.09
CA LEU A 242 20.11 15.48 0.80
C LEU A 242 19.34 15.97 2.04
N TYR A 243 20.00 15.99 3.20
CA TYR A 243 19.43 16.50 4.46
C TYR A 243 18.91 17.95 4.37
N GLY A 244 19.48 18.77 3.47
CA GLY A 244 19.05 20.15 3.23
C GLY A 244 17.94 20.32 2.19
N GLY A 245 17.37 19.22 1.70
CA GLY A 245 16.51 19.19 0.52
C GLY A 245 17.29 19.08 -0.79
N GLY A 246 16.59 18.67 -1.84
CA GLY A 246 17.19 18.36 -3.14
C GLY A 246 17.76 16.94 -3.22
N TRP A 247 18.31 16.62 -4.39
CA TRP A 247 18.81 15.29 -4.70
C TRP A 247 20.24 15.34 -5.22
N GLU A 248 21.01 14.32 -4.87
CA GLU A 248 22.30 14.08 -5.49
C GLU A 248 22.22 12.81 -6.34
N THR A 249 22.80 12.88 -7.53
CA THR A 249 22.69 11.83 -8.54
C THR A 249 24.04 11.43 -9.10
N ALA A 250 24.19 10.15 -9.39
CA ALA A 250 25.37 9.58 -10.02
C ALA A 250 25.00 8.47 -11.00
N THR A 251 25.70 8.42 -12.13
CA THR A 251 25.54 7.32 -13.10
C THR A 251 26.29 6.09 -12.62
N LEU A 252 25.63 4.92 -12.66
CA LEU A 252 26.30 3.64 -12.47
C LEU A 252 27.19 3.35 -13.69
N PRO A 253 28.47 2.97 -13.50
CA PRO A 253 29.37 2.63 -14.60
C PRO A 253 29.06 1.22 -15.11
N THR A 254 27.87 1.02 -15.66
CA THR A 254 27.44 -0.25 -16.27
C THR A 254 28.42 -0.67 -17.37
N LEU A 255 28.74 -1.96 -17.41
CA LEU A 255 29.76 -2.55 -18.29
C LEU A 255 29.13 -3.45 -19.36
N GLU A 256 27.92 -3.96 -19.13
CA GLU A 256 27.26 -4.95 -19.97
C GLU A 256 25.88 -4.47 -20.42
N ALA A 257 25.49 -4.76 -21.67
CA ALA A 257 24.26 -4.25 -22.26
C ALA A 257 22.97 -4.71 -21.55
N TRP A 258 23.00 -5.84 -20.85
CA TRP A 258 21.83 -6.35 -20.12
C TRP A 258 21.49 -5.50 -18.89
N GLU A 259 22.49 -4.79 -18.32
CA GLU A 259 22.33 -3.98 -17.11
C GLU A 259 21.45 -2.75 -17.33
N THR A 260 21.31 -2.28 -18.58
CA THR A 260 20.46 -1.16 -18.96
C THR A 260 19.24 -1.60 -19.79
N SER A 261 18.88 -2.89 -19.70
CA SER A 261 17.67 -3.41 -20.35
C SER A 261 16.40 -3.01 -19.58
N LEU A 262 15.25 -2.95 -20.27
CA LEU A 262 13.95 -2.62 -19.66
C LEU A 262 13.44 -3.65 -18.64
N VAL A 263 14.05 -4.82 -18.59
CA VAL A 263 13.67 -5.93 -17.68
C VAL A 263 14.71 -6.18 -16.59
N VAL A 264 15.69 -5.26 -16.43
CA VAL A 264 16.66 -5.35 -15.33
C VAL A 264 15.94 -5.14 -14.00
N THR A 265 16.28 -5.98 -13.01
CA THR A 265 15.83 -5.82 -11.63
C THR A 265 16.99 -5.34 -10.77
N SER A 266 16.72 -4.44 -9.84
CA SER A 266 17.73 -3.85 -8.96
C SER A 266 17.38 -4.08 -7.48
N TYR A 267 18.38 -4.47 -6.70
CA TYR A 267 18.33 -4.56 -5.25
C TYR A 267 19.29 -3.54 -4.66
N ILE A 268 18.81 -2.75 -3.70
CA ILE A 268 19.61 -1.77 -2.98
C ILE A 268 19.88 -2.32 -1.58
N ALA A 269 21.15 -2.41 -1.20
CA ALA A 269 21.56 -2.63 0.18
C ALA A 269 22.28 -1.38 0.67
N ASN A 270 21.56 -0.57 1.42
CA ASN A 270 22.04 0.64 2.06
C ASN A 270 22.16 0.39 3.56
N LEU A 271 23.39 0.42 4.06
CA LEU A 271 23.64 0.65 5.47
C LEU A 271 23.25 2.10 5.79
N TYR A 272 22.85 2.45 7.02
CA TYR A 272 22.63 3.87 7.42
C TYR A 272 23.85 4.78 7.12
N TYR A 273 25.02 4.18 6.89
CA TYR A 273 26.27 4.82 6.50
C TYR A 273 26.88 4.14 5.27
N ASP A 274 28.04 4.62 4.81
CA ASP A 274 28.79 3.94 3.76
C ASP A 274 29.28 2.56 4.21
N PRO A 275 29.36 1.57 3.31
CA PRO A 275 29.09 1.63 1.88
C PRO A 275 27.62 1.36 1.50
N ILE A 276 27.23 1.78 0.29
CA ILE A 276 25.96 1.38 -0.35
C ILE A 276 26.24 0.43 -1.51
N TYR A 277 25.35 -0.53 -1.69
CA TYR A 277 25.42 -1.50 -2.77
C TYR A 277 24.17 -1.46 -3.65
N VAL A 278 24.39 -1.64 -4.95
CA VAL A 278 23.33 -1.89 -5.94
C VAL A 278 23.65 -3.18 -6.66
N MET A 279 22.79 -4.19 -6.51
CA MET A 279 22.86 -5.45 -7.23
C MET A 279 21.87 -5.45 -8.38
N LEU A 280 22.34 -5.72 -9.59
CA LEU A 280 21.50 -5.83 -10.78
C LEU A 280 21.34 -7.30 -11.16
N THR A 281 20.17 -7.63 -11.69
CA THR A 281 19.88 -8.97 -12.23
C THR A 281 19.13 -8.87 -13.56
N SER A 282 19.48 -9.73 -14.53
CA SER A 282 18.76 -9.83 -15.81
C SER A 282 17.45 -10.62 -15.67
N SER A 283 16.59 -10.60 -16.68
CA SER A 283 15.44 -11.51 -16.74
C SER A 283 15.89 -12.98 -16.87
N SER A 284 15.10 -13.90 -16.32
CA SER A 284 15.39 -15.34 -16.22
C SER A 284 15.14 -16.18 -17.49
N SER A 285 14.91 -15.56 -18.65
CA SER A 285 14.20 -16.17 -19.78
C SER A 285 14.99 -17.11 -20.71
N ALA A 286 16.33 -17.16 -20.67
CA ALA A 286 17.16 -18.23 -21.23
C ALA A 286 18.64 -17.88 -20.97
N ASP A 287 19.45 -18.86 -20.57
CA ASP A 287 20.88 -18.74 -20.23
C ASP A 287 21.17 -17.89 -18.98
N GLN A 288 21.29 -18.57 -17.83
CA GLN A 288 21.79 -18.06 -16.53
C GLN A 288 21.52 -16.58 -16.24
N MET A 289 20.57 -16.31 -15.33
CA MET A 289 20.26 -14.96 -14.87
C MET A 289 21.54 -14.22 -14.43
N LEU A 290 21.95 -13.22 -15.22
CA LEU A 290 23.18 -12.47 -15.06
C LEU A 290 23.06 -11.52 -13.87
N LYS A 291 24.19 -11.26 -13.22
CA LYS A 291 24.29 -10.53 -11.97
C LYS A 291 25.51 -9.62 -11.96
N SER A 292 25.34 -8.42 -11.44
CA SER A 292 26.43 -7.49 -11.15
C SER A 292 26.18 -6.79 -9.82
N LEU A 293 27.27 -6.42 -9.15
CA LEU A 293 27.23 -5.71 -7.87
C LEU A 293 28.06 -4.46 -8.00
N TYR A 294 27.47 -3.33 -7.66
CA TYR A 294 28.12 -2.03 -7.58
C TYR A 294 28.19 -1.61 -6.12
N ARG A 295 29.31 -0.99 -5.76
CA ARG A 295 29.57 -0.44 -4.43
C ARG A 295 29.91 1.04 -4.54
N SER A 296 29.39 1.83 -3.63
CA SER A 296 29.82 3.20 -3.37
C SER A 296 30.32 3.32 -1.93
N ASP A 297 31.41 4.06 -1.76
CA ASP A 297 32.06 4.35 -0.47
C ASP A 297 31.90 5.84 -0.07
N ASP A 298 31.10 6.60 -0.83
CA ASP A 298 30.98 8.05 -0.73
C ASP A 298 29.54 8.54 -0.91
N ARG A 299 28.60 7.83 -0.30
CA ARG A 299 27.14 8.09 -0.30
C ARG A 299 26.47 8.03 -1.66
N GLY A 300 27.03 7.28 -2.60
CA GLY A 300 26.49 7.12 -3.94
C GLY A 300 27.00 8.15 -4.95
N LYS A 301 28.04 8.94 -4.63
CA LYS A 301 28.66 9.89 -5.56
C LYS A 301 29.48 9.21 -6.63
N THR A 302 30.25 8.19 -6.24
CA THR A 302 31.02 7.36 -7.15
C THR A 302 30.74 5.89 -6.90
N TRP A 303 30.73 5.12 -7.97
CA TRP A 303 30.39 3.71 -7.98
C TRP A 303 31.49 2.91 -8.65
N LYS A 304 31.73 1.69 -8.17
CA LYS A 304 32.60 0.70 -8.80
C LYS A 304 31.93 -0.65 -8.80
N ARG A 305 32.11 -1.42 -9.89
CA ARG A 305 31.71 -2.83 -9.91
C ARG A 305 32.61 -3.64 -8.99
N VAL A 306 32.04 -4.53 -8.19
CA VAL A 306 32.76 -5.41 -7.26
C VAL A 306 32.29 -6.86 -7.40
N GLY A 307 33.23 -7.79 -7.26
CA GLY A 307 32.98 -9.23 -7.33
C GLY A 307 32.47 -9.75 -8.68
N ASN A 308 32.30 -11.07 -8.77
CA ASN A 308 31.70 -11.73 -9.94
C ASN A 308 30.59 -12.67 -9.48
N LEU A 309 29.40 -12.10 -9.28
CA LEU A 309 28.23 -12.83 -8.77
C LEU A 309 27.77 -13.96 -9.71
N ASN A 310 28.06 -13.90 -11.00
CA ASN A 310 27.75 -14.97 -11.94
C ASN A 310 28.53 -16.26 -11.65
N ILE A 311 29.74 -16.13 -11.11
CA ILE A 311 30.56 -17.27 -10.68
C ILE A 311 30.18 -17.66 -9.25
N ASP A 312 30.17 -16.70 -8.33
CA ASP A 312 30.07 -17.02 -6.90
C ASP A 312 28.68 -17.52 -6.47
N ILE A 313 27.62 -17.03 -7.12
CA ILE A 313 26.21 -17.37 -6.82
C ILE A 313 25.61 -18.26 -7.92
N GLY A 314 26.22 -18.28 -9.10
CA GLY A 314 25.79 -19.12 -10.22
C GLY A 314 24.34 -18.85 -10.63
N SER A 315 23.58 -19.93 -10.80
CA SER A 315 22.18 -19.91 -11.25
C SER A 315 21.15 -19.55 -10.16
N GLY A 316 21.56 -19.20 -8.93
CA GLY A 316 20.62 -18.76 -7.90
C GLY A 316 19.86 -17.49 -8.33
N ASN A 317 18.55 -17.42 -8.06
CA ASN A 317 17.75 -16.22 -8.29
C ASN A 317 17.71 -15.40 -6.99
N PRO A 318 18.45 -14.28 -6.85
CA PRO A 318 18.50 -13.54 -5.60
C PRO A 318 17.10 -13.10 -5.15
N THR A 319 16.87 -13.19 -3.86
CA THR A 319 15.68 -12.70 -3.15
C THR A 319 15.98 -11.46 -2.34
N GLY A 320 17.26 -11.17 -2.10
CA GLY A 320 17.70 -9.96 -1.44
C GLY A 320 19.21 -9.95 -1.19
N ILE A 321 19.68 -8.76 -0.81
CA ILE A 321 21.05 -8.48 -0.41
C ILE A 321 21.01 -7.59 0.83
N SER A 322 21.91 -7.84 1.77
CA SER A 322 22.00 -7.07 3.01
C SER A 322 23.45 -7.03 3.46
N PHE A 323 23.89 -5.91 4.01
CA PHE A 323 25.16 -5.79 4.69
C PHE A 323 24.91 -5.43 6.15
N ARG A 324 25.73 -6.00 7.04
CA ARG A 324 25.76 -5.66 8.46
C ARG A 324 26.83 -4.63 8.76
N LYS A 325 27.98 -4.79 8.10
CA LYS A 325 29.14 -3.90 8.14
C LYS A 325 29.71 -3.74 6.74
N GLU A 326 30.65 -2.81 6.60
CA GLU A 326 31.33 -2.49 5.34
C GLU A 326 31.75 -3.74 4.53
N LYS A 327 32.25 -4.78 5.21
CA LYS A 327 32.82 -5.98 4.57
C LYS A 327 31.96 -7.23 4.68
N GLU A 328 30.96 -7.22 5.56
CA GLU A 328 30.19 -8.40 5.94
C GLU A 328 28.76 -8.27 5.45
N GLY A 329 28.38 -9.17 4.54
CA GLY A 329 27.10 -9.13 3.88
C GLY A 329 26.62 -10.51 3.45
N TRP A 330 25.35 -10.55 3.08
CA TRP A 330 24.62 -11.74 2.67
C TRP A 330 23.85 -11.47 1.39
N ILE A 331 23.86 -12.46 0.49
CA ILE A 331 22.92 -12.56 -0.61
C ILE A 331 22.11 -13.83 -0.36
N THR A 332 20.80 -13.71 -0.52
CA THR A 332 19.87 -14.84 -0.43
C THR A 332 19.25 -15.07 -1.80
N ALA A 333 18.81 -16.30 -2.07
CA ALA A 333 18.18 -16.64 -3.34
C ALA A 333 17.01 -17.62 -3.18
N MET A 334 16.24 -17.78 -4.26
CA MET A 334 15.40 -18.95 -4.51
C MET A 334 16.21 -19.94 -5.32
N TYR A 335 16.25 -21.20 -4.89
CA TYR A 335 16.86 -22.26 -5.71
C TYR A 335 16.15 -23.61 -5.54
N HIS A 336 15.49 -24.05 -6.61
CA HIS A 336 14.80 -25.34 -6.66
C HIS A 336 15.78 -26.41 -7.17
N GLY A 337 16.52 -27.06 -6.28
CA GLY A 337 17.34 -28.22 -6.67
C GLY A 337 18.55 -28.57 -5.80
N GLN A 338 18.85 -27.80 -4.76
CA GLN A 338 19.94 -28.07 -3.82
C GLN A 338 19.38 -28.51 -2.47
N ASN A 339 20.13 -29.33 -1.73
CA ASN A 339 19.79 -29.73 -0.35
C ASN A 339 20.32 -28.74 0.70
N TYR A 340 20.55 -27.48 0.33
CA TYR A 340 21.08 -26.45 1.22
C TYR A 340 20.26 -25.15 1.13
N LEU A 341 20.32 -24.35 2.19
CA LEU A 341 19.74 -23.01 2.25
C LEU A 341 20.54 -22.07 1.33
N PRO A 342 19.93 -21.45 0.31
CA PRO A 342 20.62 -20.58 -0.66
C PRO A 342 21.02 -19.24 -0.03
N LEU A 343 21.97 -19.29 0.91
CA LEU A 343 22.53 -18.19 1.68
C LEU A 343 24.02 -18.08 1.32
N TYR A 344 24.43 -16.93 0.82
CA TYR A 344 25.80 -16.64 0.41
C TYR A 344 26.35 -15.52 1.28
N ARG A 345 27.58 -15.65 1.77
CA ARG A 345 28.22 -14.67 2.65
C ARG A 345 29.48 -14.11 2.02
N THR A 346 29.68 -12.81 2.18
CA THR A 346 30.95 -12.12 1.94
C THR A 346 31.57 -11.72 3.27
N LYS A 347 32.91 -11.73 3.34
CA LYS A 347 33.71 -11.13 4.42
C LYS A 347 34.70 -10.06 3.92
N ASP A 348 34.64 -9.70 2.64
CA ASP A 348 35.59 -8.79 1.99
C ASP A 348 34.91 -7.63 1.23
N GLY A 349 33.65 -7.32 1.56
CA GLY A 349 32.92 -6.20 0.95
C GLY A 349 32.35 -6.51 -0.43
N GLY A 350 31.99 -7.77 -0.67
CA GLY A 350 31.32 -8.23 -1.88
C GLY A 350 32.27 -8.56 -3.03
N GLN A 351 33.58 -8.69 -2.76
CA GLN A 351 34.56 -9.09 -3.76
C GLN A 351 34.48 -10.59 -4.03
N THR A 352 34.25 -11.39 -2.97
CA THR A 352 34.01 -12.83 -3.09
C THR A 352 32.82 -13.25 -2.23
N TRP A 353 32.04 -14.20 -2.76
CA TRP A 353 30.92 -14.80 -2.05
C TRP A 353 31.07 -16.31 -1.96
N SER A 354 30.59 -16.89 -0.86
CA SER A 354 30.61 -18.35 -0.67
C SER A 354 29.31 -18.80 -0.01
N VAL A 355 28.85 -20.00 -0.36
CA VAL A 355 27.69 -20.63 0.29
C VAL A 355 27.98 -20.76 1.78
N GLN A 356 27.10 -20.20 2.62
CA GLN A 356 27.13 -20.39 4.06
C GLN A 356 26.28 -21.60 4.40
N GLN A 357 26.91 -22.65 4.92
CA GLN A 357 26.20 -23.84 5.40
C GLN A 357 25.43 -23.50 6.67
N VAL A 358 24.15 -23.88 6.70
CA VAL A 358 23.24 -23.69 7.82
C VAL A 358 22.47 -25.00 8.02
N ASP A 359 22.34 -25.43 9.26
CA ASP A 359 21.65 -26.68 9.60
C ASP A 359 20.14 -26.53 9.37
N ILE A 360 19.64 -27.24 8.35
CA ILE A 360 18.21 -27.35 8.08
C ILE A 360 17.62 -28.44 8.99
N PRO A 361 16.47 -28.19 9.65
CA PRO A 361 15.76 -29.21 10.39
C PRO A 361 15.57 -30.49 9.57
N SER A 362 15.83 -31.65 10.19
CA SER A 362 15.90 -32.94 9.48
C SER A 362 14.66 -33.29 8.67
N ASP A 363 13.49 -32.83 9.11
CA ASP A 363 12.21 -33.05 8.44
C ASP A 363 12.02 -32.20 7.17
N LEU A 364 12.88 -31.19 6.95
CA LEU A 364 12.79 -30.24 5.85
C LEU A 364 14.00 -30.26 4.90
N GLN A 365 15.01 -31.09 5.15
CA GLN A 365 16.25 -31.14 4.35
C GLN A 365 16.05 -31.40 2.85
N LYS A 366 14.92 -32.01 2.46
CA LYS A 366 14.57 -32.32 1.06
C LYS A 366 13.46 -31.44 0.51
N VAL A 367 12.99 -30.47 1.28
CA VAL A 367 11.92 -29.56 0.89
C VAL A 367 12.54 -28.37 0.17
N PRO A 368 12.03 -27.97 -1.02
CA PRO A 368 12.47 -26.76 -1.69
C PRO A 368 12.42 -25.56 -0.75
N VAL A 369 13.51 -24.79 -0.73
CA VAL A 369 13.67 -23.69 0.20
C VAL A 369 14.13 -22.41 -0.49
N SER A 370 13.52 -21.31 -0.11
CA SER A 370 13.94 -19.94 -0.41
C SER A 370 14.40 -19.27 0.88
N ALA A 371 15.41 -18.41 0.80
CA ALA A 371 15.82 -17.57 1.93
C ALA A 371 15.54 -16.09 1.62
N TYR A 372 15.40 -15.27 2.65
CA TYR A 372 15.25 -13.81 2.52
C TYR A 372 16.37 -13.12 3.28
N ALA A 373 16.79 -11.94 2.81
CA ALA A 373 18.01 -11.30 3.30
C ALA A 373 17.97 -11.08 4.83
N PRO A 374 19.07 -11.35 5.55
CA PRO A 374 19.11 -11.14 6.97
C PRO A 374 18.97 -9.67 7.36
N ILE A 375 18.31 -9.46 8.48
CA ILE A 375 18.26 -8.21 9.20
C ILE A 375 19.07 -8.35 10.49
N PHE A 376 19.81 -7.30 10.83
CA PHE A 376 20.64 -7.26 12.03
C PHE A 376 20.15 -6.18 12.96
N ASP A 377 20.32 -6.46 14.24
CA ASP A 377 19.84 -5.60 15.30
C ASP A 377 20.62 -4.29 15.30
N GLN A 378 19.91 -3.18 15.25
CA GLN A 378 20.53 -1.86 15.28
C GLN A 378 21.21 -1.56 16.63
N GLU A 379 20.75 -2.17 17.72
CA GLU A 379 21.31 -1.97 19.06
C GLU A 379 22.46 -2.93 19.36
N ASN A 380 22.42 -4.14 18.77
CA ASN A 380 23.47 -5.15 18.91
C ASN A 380 23.68 -5.94 17.62
N ASP A 381 24.59 -5.46 16.77
CA ASP A 381 24.86 -6.06 15.47
C ASP A 381 25.31 -7.54 15.49
N HIS A 382 25.56 -8.17 16.65
CA HIS A 382 25.79 -9.62 16.74
C HIS A 382 24.50 -10.44 16.67
N HIS A 383 23.37 -9.83 17.00
CA HIS A 383 22.04 -10.43 16.92
C HIS A 383 21.43 -10.14 15.55
N GLY A 384 20.88 -11.18 14.90
CA GLY A 384 20.26 -11.03 13.60
C GLY A 384 19.32 -12.17 13.27
N LEU A 385 18.45 -11.94 12.28
CA LEU A 385 17.48 -12.91 11.80
C LEU A 385 17.47 -12.96 10.29
N PHE A 386 17.20 -14.14 9.73
CA PHE A 386 16.67 -14.26 8.38
C PHE A 386 15.48 -15.23 8.37
N ILE A 387 14.64 -15.15 7.33
CA ILE A 387 13.51 -16.06 7.15
C ILE A 387 13.84 -17.07 6.04
N ALA A 388 13.57 -18.34 6.29
CA ALA A 388 13.52 -19.38 5.26
C ALA A 388 12.06 -19.79 5.00
N GLU A 389 11.68 -19.87 3.72
CA GLU A 389 10.39 -20.37 3.25
C GLU A 389 10.58 -21.77 2.64
N PHE A 390 9.99 -22.77 3.28
CA PHE A 390 9.94 -24.14 2.79
C PHE A 390 8.58 -24.41 2.15
N VAL A 391 8.58 -24.99 0.94
CA VAL A 391 7.34 -25.24 0.18
C VAL A 391 7.15 -26.73 -0.06
N GLN A 392 6.09 -27.30 0.49
CA GLN A 392 5.74 -28.72 0.34
C GLN A 392 4.25 -28.87 0.07
N ASP A 393 3.88 -29.61 -0.97
CA ASP A 393 2.49 -29.89 -1.36
C ASP A 393 1.60 -28.64 -1.52
N GLY A 394 2.20 -27.53 -1.94
CA GLY A 394 1.53 -26.23 -2.10
C GLY A 394 1.38 -25.43 -0.80
N GLU A 395 1.80 -25.98 0.33
CA GLU A 395 1.81 -25.30 1.62
C GLU A 395 3.19 -24.74 1.95
N LYS A 396 3.18 -23.56 2.57
CA LYS A 396 4.39 -22.84 2.97
C LYS A 396 4.61 -22.95 4.46
N THR A 397 5.85 -23.21 4.83
CA THR A 397 6.33 -23.17 6.21
C THR A 397 7.44 -22.15 6.30
N TYR A 398 7.25 -21.13 7.14
CA TYR A 398 8.28 -20.15 7.39
C TYR A 398 9.01 -20.45 8.70
N ILE A 399 10.33 -20.40 8.64
CA ILE A 399 11.22 -20.61 9.79
C ILE A 399 12.19 -19.42 9.88
N PRO A 400 12.13 -18.63 10.96
CA PRO A 400 13.19 -17.69 11.26
C PRO A 400 14.44 -18.43 11.73
N PHE A 401 15.60 -17.97 11.28
CA PHE A 401 16.91 -18.40 11.75
C PHE A 401 17.58 -17.25 12.47
N GLU A 402 18.11 -17.52 13.66
CA GLU A 402 18.73 -16.54 14.56
C GLU A 402 20.24 -16.74 14.63
N THR A 403 20.94 -15.62 14.61
CA THR A 403 22.35 -15.54 14.99
C THR A 403 22.50 -14.66 16.22
N ARG A 404 23.46 -15.01 17.08
CA ARG A 404 23.95 -14.16 18.19
C ARG A 404 25.47 -13.96 18.11
N ASP A 405 26.06 -14.39 17.01
CA ASP A 405 27.49 -14.37 16.74
C ASP A 405 27.79 -13.68 15.40
N ALA A 406 27.04 -12.61 15.09
CA ALA A 406 27.26 -11.79 13.91
C ALA A 406 27.10 -12.56 12.57
N GLY A 407 26.27 -13.59 12.58
CA GLY A 407 26.01 -14.46 11.44
C GLY A 407 27.16 -15.42 11.13
N ASP A 408 28.03 -15.74 12.10
CA ASP A 408 28.98 -16.84 11.97
C ASP A 408 28.27 -18.20 11.99
N SER A 409 27.25 -18.33 12.83
CA SER A 409 26.32 -19.45 12.84
C SER A 409 24.87 -18.97 12.87
N TRP A 410 23.96 -19.83 12.41
CA TRP A 410 22.53 -19.58 12.36
C TRP A 410 21.79 -20.79 12.91
N THR A 411 20.87 -20.56 13.85
CA THR A 411 20.06 -21.59 14.49
C THR A 411 18.60 -21.38 14.15
N PRO A 412 17.85 -22.39 13.69
CA PRO A 412 16.42 -22.24 13.44
C PRO A 412 15.67 -22.00 14.76
N LEU A 413 14.80 -21.00 14.79
CA LEU A 413 13.87 -20.83 15.89
C LEU A 413 12.91 -22.01 15.93
N LYS A 414 12.50 -22.40 17.14
CA LYS A 414 11.54 -23.49 17.35
C LYS A 414 10.18 -23.18 16.76
N PHE A 415 9.82 -21.90 16.70
CA PHE A 415 8.55 -21.44 16.18
C PHE A 415 8.55 -21.45 14.67
N ARG A 416 7.64 -22.26 14.11
CA ARG A 416 7.40 -22.35 12.66
C ARG A 416 6.03 -21.76 12.38
N LEU A 417 5.97 -20.84 11.42
CA LEU A 417 4.72 -20.21 11.02
C LEU A 417 4.15 -20.91 9.79
N HIS A 418 2.86 -21.25 9.91
CA HIS A 418 2.04 -21.79 8.84
C HIS A 418 0.81 -20.90 8.67
N HIS A 419 0.22 -20.88 7.48
CA HIS A 419 -1.01 -20.14 7.20
C HIS A 419 -0.94 -18.64 7.57
N VAL A 420 0.23 -18.02 7.35
CA VAL A 420 0.41 -16.57 7.38
C VAL A 420 0.45 -16.02 5.96
N GLN A 421 0.23 -14.72 5.82
CA GLN A 421 0.43 -14.02 4.54
C GLN A 421 1.92 -13.94 4.22
N ASP A 422 2.23 -13.98 2.92
CA ASP A 422 3.60 -14.06 2.42
C ASP A 422 4.44 -12.81 2.79
N ILE A 423 5.75 -12.95 2.69
CA ILE A 423 6.70 -11.83 2.77
C ILE A 423 6.36 -10.80 1.67
N PRO A 424 6.31 -9.49 1.97
CA PRO A 424 6.86 -8.81 3.15
C PRO A 424 5.89 -8.64 4.34
N VAL A 425 4.67 -9.19 4.30
CA VAL A 425 3.75 -9.06 5.44
C VAL A 425 4.28 -9.79 6.66
N PHE A 426 4.86 -10.97 6.47
CA PHE A 426 5.73 -11.58 7.47
C PHE A 426 7.13 -10.97 7.38
N HIS A 427 7.61 -10.31 8.43
CA HIS A 427 8.97 -9.75 8.48
C HIS A 427 9.45 -9.57 9.92
N PHE A 428 10.73 -9.20 10.04
CA PHE A 428 11.34 -8.65 11.25
C PHE A 428 11.83 -7.23 10.94
N ASP A 429 11.87 -6.34 11.93
CA ASP A 429 12.44 -4.99 11.80
C ASP A 429 13.87 -4.92 12.36
N ASN A 430 14.49 -3.73 12.31
CA ASN A 430 15.86 -3.50 12.77
C ASN A 430 16.00 -3.61 14.30
N LEU A 431 14.90 -3.75 15.04
CA LEU A 431 14.88 -4.09 16.47
C LEU A 431 14.64 -5.59 16.70
N ILE A 432 14.67 -6.38 15.63
CA ILE A 432 14.48 -7.83 15.63
C ILE A 432 13.10 -8.21 16.18
N MET A 433 12.12 -7.31 16.10
CA MET A 433 10.74 -7.59 16.46
C MET A 433 10.04 -8.27 15.27
N GLY A 434 9.33 -9.36 15.49
CA GLY A 434 8.66 -10.14 14.44
C GLY A 434 7.20 -9.74 14.26
N ARG A 435 6.73 -9.70 13.01
CA ARG A 435 5.36 -9.30 12.63
C ARG A 435 4.83 -10.20 11.54
N ALA A 436 3.65 -10.76 11.72
CA ALA A 436 2.96 -11.50 10.66
C ALA A 436 1.44 -11.29 10.73
N ILE A 437 0.74 -11.60 9.65
CA ILE A 437 -0.73 -11.60 9.61
C ILE A 437 -1.18 -12.98 9.15
N SER A 438 -2.22 -13.55 9.75
CA SER A 438 -2.83 -14.82 9.33
C SER A 438 -3.36 -14.73 7.90
N LYS A 439 -3.37 -15.85 7.17
CA LYS A 439 -3.87 -15.95 5.78
C LYS A 439 -5.34 -15.55 5.64
N ASP A 440 -6.14 -15.67 6.70
CA ASP A 440 -7.54 -15.20 6.75
C ASP A 440 -7.70 -13.74 7.20
N GLY A 441 -6.60 -13.07 7.54
CA GLY A 441 -6.57 -11.65 7.92
C GLY A 441 -7.08 -11.34 9.33
N LYS A 442 -7.42 -12.34 10.15
CA LYS A 442 -8.09 -12.14 11.45
C LYS A 442 -7.14 -12.08 12.64
N THR A 443 -5.85 -12.32 12.45
CA THR A 443 -4.87 -12.33 13.53
C THR A 443 -3.58 -11.70 13.06
N ILE A 444 -3.09 -10.73 13.83
CA ILE A 444 -1.73 -10.21 13.75
C ILE A 444 -0.92 -10.97 14.80
N TYR A 445 0.25 -11.46 14.42
CA TYR A 445 1.21 -12.09 15.31
C TYR A 445 2.38 -11.13 15.55
N LEU A 446 2.77 -10.95 16.80
CA LEU A 446 3.94 -10.18 17.22
C LEU A 446 4.91 -11.07 18.02
N MET A 447 6.19 -10.98 17.72
CA MET A 447 7.25 -11.71 18.42
C MET A 447 8.28 -10.74 18.97
N ASP A 448 8.61 -10.90 20.25
CA ASP A 448 9.74 -10.26 20.90
C ASP A 448 10.87 -11.28 21.06
N THR A 449 11.92 -11.08 20.28
CA THR A 449 13.06 -12.00 20.17
C THR A 449 14.07 -11.83 21.30
N TYR A 450 14.06 -10.69 22.00
CA TYR A 450 14.88 -10.47 23.18
C TYR A 450 14.37 -11.25 24.37
N ASN A 451 13.06 -11.25 24.57
CA ASN A 451 12.42 -11.99 25.65
C ASN A 451 12.21 -13.48 25.34
N HIS A 452 12.53 -13.92 24.11
CA HIS A 452 12.22 -15.25 23.60
C HIS A 452 10.74 -15.61 23.77
N ASP A 453 9.87 -14.60 23.70
CA ASP A 453 8.44 -14.79 23.83
C ASP A 453 7.88 -15.48 22.58
N ASP A 454 6.89 -16.35 22.79
CA ASP A 454 6.10 -16.87 21.68
C ASP A 454 5.23 -15.75 21.07
N TRP A 455 4.75 -15.99 19.86
CA TRP A 455 3.90 -15.07 19.11
C TRP A 455 2.68 -14.64 19.93
N GLN A 456 2.66 -13.36 20.30
CA GLN A 456 1.48 -12.71 20.86
C GLN A 456 0.50 -12.39 19.74
N THR A 457 -0.80 -12.58 20.00
CA THR A 457 -1.84 -12.39 18.99
C THR A 457 -2.66 -11.12 19.25
N ILE A 458 -2.92 -10.37 18.19
CA ILE A 458 -3.82 -9.21 18.18
C ILE A 458 -4.95 -9.49 17.19
N LYS A 459 -6.19 -9.18 17.59
CA LYS A 459 -7.36 -9.28 16.72
C LYS A 459 -7.72 -7.90 16.17
N PRO A 460 -7.56 -7.66 14.85
CA PRO A 460 -7.97 -6.41 14.24
C PRO A 460 -9.51 -6.31 14.15
N ASN A 461 -10.03 -5.08 14.11
CA ASN A 461 -11.46 -4.76 13.91
C ASN A 461 -11.98 -5.08 12.50
N ILE A 462 -11.09 -5.21 11.51
CA ILE A 462 -11.39 -5.58 10.13
C ILE A 462 -10.54 -6.78 9.71
N SER A 463 -10.95 -7.50 8.67
CA SER A 463 -10.08 -8.49 8.05
C SER A 463 -8.93 -7.79 7.30
N LEU A 464 -7.70 -8.22 7.58
CA LEU A 464 -6.48 -7.80 6.89
C LEU A 464 -6.05 -8.81 5.80
N GLN A 465 -7.02 -9.58 5.29
CA GLN A 465 -6.78 -10.54 4.22
C GLN A 465 -6.42 -9.81 2.92
N ASN A 466 -5.41 -10.30 2.23
CA ASN A 466 -4.79 -9.68 1.04
C ASN A 466 -4.04 -8.39 1.38
N ALA A 467 -3.46 -8.30 2.58
CA ALA A 467 -2.43 -7.30 2.79
C ALA A 467 -1.22 -7.63 1.89
N SER A 468 -0.69 -6.63 1.20
CA SER A 468 0.54 -6.76 0.42
C SER A 468 1.77 -6.31 1.21
N GLN A 469 1.60 -5.35 2.12
CA GLN A 469 2.65 -4.84 3.00
C GLN A 469 2.06 -4.41 4.34
N PHE A 470 2.89 -4.42 5.38
CA PHE A 470 2.47 -4.18 6.75
C PHE A 470 3.61 -3.59 7.56
N PHE A 471 3.31 -2.62 8.42
CA PHE A 471 4.20 -2.05 9.41
C PHE A 471 3.44 -1.82 10.71
N LEU A 472 4.09 -2.11 11.85
CA LEU A 472 3.56 -1.80 13.17
C LEU A 472 4.69 -1.49 14.14
N GLY A 473 4.75 -0.23 14.57
CA GLY A 473 5.69 0.25 15.57
C GLY A 473 5.30 -0.17 16.99
N MET A 474 6.29 -0.15 17.89
CA MET A 474 6.09 -0.43 19.32
C MET A 474 5.28 0.66 20.02
N ASP A 475 5.24 1.86 19.46
CA ASP A 475 4.43 2.99 19.90
C ASP A 475 2.92 2.79 19.61
N GLY A 476 2.58 1.74 18.87
CA GLY A 476 1.21 1.39 18.49
C GLY A 476 0.75 2.01 17.17
N TYR A 477 1.56 2.86 16.54
CA TYR A 477 1.30 3.35 15.20
C TYR A 477 1.66 2.29 14.16
N GLY A 478 0.90 2.21 13.09
CA GLY A 478 1.19 1.27 12.01
C GLY A 478 0.33 1.52 10.79
N TRP A 479 0.73 0.94 9.68
CA TRP A 479 0.00 0.98 8.43
C TRP A 479 -0.02 -0.41 7.78
N VAL A 480 -1.04 -0.67 6.98
CA VAL A 480 -1.16 -1.88 6.17
C VAL A 480 -1.64 -1.47 4.79
N LEU A 481 -0.95 -1.96 3.76
CA LEU A 481 -1.38 -1.81 2.39
C LEU A 481 -2.33 -2.97 2.08
N LEU A 482 -3.63 -2.67 2.08
CA LEU A 482 -4.71 -3.64 1.99
C LEU A 482 -5.48 -3.41 0.70
N ASN A 483 -5.41 -4.37 -0.23
CA ASN A 483 -6.03 -4.25 -1.56
C ASN A 483 -5.70 -2.90 -2.25
N GLY A 484 -4.43 -2.49 -2.22
CA GLY A 484 -3.96 -1.25 -2.84
C GLY A 484 -4.30 0.05 -2.09
N SER A 485 -4.95 -0.03 -0.93
CA SER A 485 -5.27 1.12 -0.07
C SER A 485 -4.56 1.04 1.26
N ILE A 486 -4.10 2.18 1.77
CA ILE A 486 -3.52 2.25 3.11
C ILE A 486 -4.63 2.27 4.16
N MET A 487 -4.46 1.44 5.19
CA MET A 487 -5.19 1.54 6.45
C MET A 487 -4.18 1.81 7.56
N VAL A 488 -4.59 2.56 8.60
CA VAL A 488 -3.73 3.04 9.68
C VAL A 488 -4.29 2.59 11.02
N THR A 489 -3.39 2.30 11.96
CA THR A 489 -3.65 2.06 13.38
C THR A 489 -2.87 3.03 14.23
N HIS A 490 -3.41 3.34 15.41
CA HIS A 490 -2.72 4.07 16.48
C HIS A 490 -2.80 3.35 17.84
N ASP A 491 -3.34 2.14 17.88
CA ASP A 491 -3.60 1.38 19.12
C ASP A 491 -2.96 -0.02 19.13
N GLY A 492 -1.86 -0.19 18.39
CA GLY A 492 -1.13 -1.44 18.30
C GLY A 492 -1.82 -2.48 17.40
N GLY A 493 -2.55 -2.05 16.38
CA GLY A 493 -3.14 -2.94 15.38
C GLY A 493 -4.50 -3.53 15.78
N ARG A 494 -5.16 -2.99 16.82
CA ARG A 494 -6.50 -3.42 17.22
C ARG A 494 -7.56 -2.75 16.36
N THR A 495 -7.39 -1.46 16.05
CA THR A 495 -8.29 -0.72 15.16
C THR A 495 -7.55 -0.17 13.95
N TRP A 496 -8.08 -0.52 12.78
CA TRP A 496 -7.61 -0.09 11.48
C TRP A 496 -8.68 0.74 10.81
N ASN A 497 -8.31 1.94 10.38
CA ASN A 497 -9.19 2.87 9.69
C ASN A 497 -8.46 3.42 8.46
N GLU A 498 -9.20 4.04 7.54
CA GLU A 498 -8.54 4.84 6.52
C GLU A 498 -7.79 6.00 7.20
N PRO A 499 -6.66 6.45 6.65
CA PRO A 499 -6.00 7.64 7.16
C PRO A 499 -6.99 8.81 7.16
N ASN A 500 -7.23 9.41 8.33
CA ASN A 500 -8.23 10.47 8.49
C ASN A 500 -7.77 11.74 7.78
N ARG A 501 -8.62 12.30 6.90
CA ARG A 501 -8.47 13.70 6.49
C ARG A 501 -8.70 14.61 7.71
N PRO A 502 -7.83 15.60 7.93
CA PRO A 502 -7.98 16.54 9.03
C PRO A 502 -9.33 17.25 9.03
#